data_AF-A0A2V8TBD8-F1
#
_entry.id   AF-A0A2V8TBD8-F1
#
_cell.length_a   1.000
_cell.length_b   1.000
_cell.length_c   1.000
_cell.angle_alpha   90.00
_cell.angle_beta   90.00
_cell.angle_gamma   90.00
#
_symmetry.space_group_name_H-M   'P 1'
#
loop_
_entity.id
_entity.type
_entity.pdbx_description
1 polymer ?
#
loop_
_entity_poly.entity_id
_entity_poly.type
_entity_poly.pdbx_seq_one_letter_code
_entity_poly.pdbx_strand_id
1 'polypeptide(L)'
;MRRIAGLWFAAFLAAAALCVPGLAPAAPEHEESGQPPGYLSETLPNGLRVSILPAPDNPLVATQVWYHVGSANEDAGSRGLAHLFEHLMFGETKTRSKEDYSDYHHRCGGYENAYTSFDETVYVSEIGPEH
;
A
#
# COMPACT_ATOMS: atom_id res chain seq x y z
N MET A 1 -50.43 50.56 16.73
CA MET A 1 -51.33 50.36 15.57
C MET A 1 -51.00 51.42 14.50
N ARG A 2 -50.96 51.05 13.20
CA ARG A 2 -51.29 51.86 11.99
C ARG A 2 -50.86 53.36 11.94
N ARG A 3 -50.22 53.95 10.93
CA ARG A 3 -49.63 53.63 9.59
C ARG A 3 -48.49 54.71 9.41
N ILE A 4 -47.89 55.07 8.26
CA ILE A 4 -47.93 54.73 6.82
C ILE A 4 -46.49 54.82 6.27
N ALA A 5 -46.16 54.10 5.20
CA ALA A 5 -45.08 54.46 4.28
C ALA A 5 -45.50 54.14 2.83
N GLY A 6 -45.62 55.16 1.98
CA GLY A 6 -45.68 55.01 0.53
C GLY A 6 -44.27 54.82 -0.03
N LEU A 7 -44.01 53.87 -0.94
CA LEU A 7 -44.44 53.78 -2.35
C LEU A 7 -43.44 54.45 -3.30
N TRP A 8 -43.06 53.67 -4.33
CA TRP A 8 -42.24 54.00 -5.51
C TRP A 8 -40.71 54.17 -5.30
N PHE A 9 -39.94 53.21 -5.82
CA PHE A 9 -39.27 53.45 -7.12
C PHE A 9 -38.87 52.16 -7.86
N ALA A 10 -38.96 52.24 -9.19
CA ALA A 10 -38.36 51.38 -10.22
C ALA A 10 -38.41 49.85 -10.08
N ALA A 11 -39.22 49.23 -10.96
CA ALA A 11 -38.91 47.91 -11.48
C ALA A 11 -37.66 47.97 -12.40
N PHE A 12 -36.80 46.96 -12.33
CA PHE A 12 -35.93 46.59 -13.45
C PHE A 12 -35.87 45.07 -13.56
N LEU A 13 -36.70 44.54 -14.48
CA LEU A 13 -36.56 43.18 -15.00
C LEU A 13 -35.38 43.19 -15.98
N ALA A 14 -34.23 42.68 -15.54
CA ALA A 14 -33.13 42.31 -16.43
C ALA A 14 -32.93 40.79 -16.33
N ALA A 15 -33.47 40.06 -17.31
CA ALA A 15 -33.26 38.62 -17.40
C ALA A 15 -31.79 38.34 -17.74
N ALA A 16 -31.01 37.92 -16.75
CA ALA A 16 -29.69 37.36 -17.00
C ALA A 16 -29.87 36.03 -17.73
N ALA A 17 -29.53 36.00 -19.02
CA ALA A 17 -29.62 34.80 -19.83
C ALA A 17 -28.70 33.71 -19.25
N LEU A 18 -29.29 32.58 -18.87
CA LEU A 18 -28.59 31.36 -18.47
C LEU A 18 -27.86 30.77 -19.68
N CYS A 19 -26.70 31.33 -19.99
CA CYS A 19 -25.73 30.67 -20.84
C CYS A 19 -25.05 29.58 -20.00
N VAL A 20 -25.74 28.45 -19.82
CA VAL A 20 -25.12 27.23 -19.27
C VAL A 20 -24.13 26.77 -20.34
N PRO A 21 -22.80 26.86 -20.13
CA PRO A 21 -21.87 26.27 -21.08
C PRO A 21 -22.16 24.77 -21.08
N GLY A 22 -22.34 24.20 -22.27
CA GLY A 22 -22.61 22.79 -22.42
C GLY A 22 -21.52 22.00 -21.70
N LEU A 23 -21.88 21.30 -20.64
CA LEU A 23 -20.99 20.39 -19.94
C LEU A 23 -20.70 19.25 -20.91
N ALA A 24 -19.63 19.40 -21.68
CA ALA A 24 -19.01 18.27 -22.35
C ALA A 24 -18.79 17.21 -21.27
N PRO A 25 -19.16 15.93 -21.51
CA PRO A 25 -18.79 14.89 -20.58
C PRO A 25 -17.28 15.00 -20.39
N ALA A 26 -16.85 15.15 -19.13
CA ALA A 26 -15.43 15.07 -18.83
C ALA A 26 -14.93 13.76 -19.45
N ALA A 27 -13.91 13.86 -20.30
CA ALA A 27 -13.23 12.67 -20.77
C ALA A 27 -12.84 11.87 -19.52
N PRO A 28 -12.96 10.53 -19.52
CA PRO A 28 -12.66 9.75 -18.33
C PRO A 28 -11.27 10.15 -17.85
N GLU A 29 -11.22 10.72 -16.65
CA GLU A 29 -9.96 11.05 -16.00
C GLU A 29 -9.27 9.70 -15.82
N HIS A 30 -8.25 9.47 -16.64
CA HIS A 30 -7.38 8.33 -16.46
C HIS A 30 -6.68 8.56 -15.14
N GLU A 31 -7.15 7.90 -14.08
CA GLU A 31 -6.34 7.66 -12.89
C GLU A 31 -5.09 6.93 -13.37
N GLU A 32 -4.00 7.67 -13.60
CA GLU A 32 -2.67 7.08 -13.52
C GLU A 32 -2.59 6.45 -12.13
N SER A 33 -2.52 5.13 -12.07
CA SER A 33 -2.74 4.35 -10.84
C SER A 33 -1.62 4.48 -9.81
N GLY A 34 -0.73 5.48 -9.96
CA GLY A 34 0.50 5.66 -9.19
C GLY A 34 1.54 4.55 -9.40
N GLN A 35 1.23 3.55 -10.22
CA GLN A 35 2.02 2.34 -10.38
C GLN A 35 3.02 2.48 -11.53
N PRO A 36 4.26 1.97 -11.37
CA PRO A 36 5.24 1.98 -12.45
C PRO A 36 4.82 1.07 -13.62
N PRO A 37 5.28 1.35 -14.86
CA PRO A 37 4.99 0.51 -16.01
C PRO A 37 5.39 -0.95 -15.80
N GLY A 38 4.53 -1.88 -16.19
CA GLY A 38 4.76 -3.32 -16.04
C GLY A 38 4.47 -3.89 -14.65
N TYR A 39 4.05 -3.08 -13.69
CA TYR A 39 3.58 -3.56 -12.39
C TYR A 39 2.38 -4.51 -12.54
N LEU A 40 2.45 -5.65 -11.85
CA LEU A 40 1.40 -6.68 -11.79
C LEU A 40 0.91 -6.81 -10.33
N SER A 41 -0.39 -6.95 -10.13
CA SER A 41 -0.95 -7.28 -8.81
C SER A 41 -2.13 -8.22 -8.92
N GLU A 42 -2.20 -9.16 -7.97
CA GLU A 42 -3.27 -10.13 -7.82
C GLU A 42 -3.60 -10.30 -6.33
N THR A 43 -4.84 -10.64 -5.99
CA THR A 43 -5.21 -11.12 -4.66
C THR A 43 -5.55 -12.61 -4.76
N LEU A 44 -4.76 -13.45 -4.10
CA LEU A 44 -4.93 -14.89 -4.10
C LEU A 44 -6.20 -15.31 -3.32
N PRO A 45 -6.74 -16.53 -3.53
CA PRO A 45 -7.95 -17.01 -2.84
C PRO A 45 -7.88 -17.03 -1.30
N ASN A 46 -6.69 -16.98 -0.71
CA ASN A 46 -6.46 -16.87 0.74
C ASN A 46 -6.40 -15.42 1.25
N GLY A 47 -6.60 -14.42 0.38
CA GLY A 47 -6.53 -13.00 0.71
C GLY A 47 -5.12 -12.38 0.64
N LEU A 48 -4.07 -13.16 0.33
CA LEU A 48 -2.73 -12.60 0.14
C LEU A 48 -2.69 -11.73 -1.13
N ARG A 49 -2.33 -10.46 -0.96
CA ARG A 49 -2.05 -9.54 -2.06
C ARG A 49 -0.62 -9.75 -2.53
N VAL A 50 -0.45 -10.09 -3.80
CA VAL A 50 0.84 -10.21 -4.48
C VAL A 50 1.05 -8.98 -5.34
N SER A 51 2.27 -8.47 -5.36
CA SER A 51 2.72 -7.33 -6.15
C SER A 51 4.06 -7.67 -6.78
N ILE A 52 4.18 -7.52 -8.10
CA ILE A 52 5.38 -7.87 -8.85
C ILE A 52 5.73 -6.70 -9.76
N LEU A 53 7.00 -6.28 -9.73
CA LEU A 53 7.56 -5.30 -10.66
C LEU A 53 8.71 -5.95 -11.43
N PRO A 54 8.51 -6.36 -12.70
CA PRO A 54 9.57 -6.95 -13.51
C PRO A 54 10.69 -5.94 -13.79
N ALA A 55 11.93 -6.32 -13.47
CA ALA A 55 13.12 -5.52 -13.71
C ALA A 55 14.19 -6.37 -14.44
N PRO A 56 14.08 -6.57 -15.77
CA PRO A 56 14.91 -7.54 -16.50
C PRO A 56 16.40 -7.19 -16.55
N ASP A 57 16.76 -5.92 -16.31
CA ASP A 57 18.15 -5.45 -16.26
C ASP A 57 18.78 -5.58 -14.86
N ASN A 58 18.04 -6.08 -13.86
CA ASN A 58 18.54 -6.31 -12.51
C ASN A 58 19.04 -7.76 -12.35
N PRO A 59 20.30 -8.00 -11.93
CA PRO A 59 20.82 -9.34 -11.68
C PRO A 59 20.32 -9.99 -10.37
N LEU A 60 19.41 -9.33 -9.62
CA LEU A 60 18.84 -9.83 -8.37
C LEU A 60 17.31 -9.86 -8.41
N VAL A 61 16.74 -10.86 -7.75
CA VAL A 61 15.33 -10.91 -7.37
C VAL A 61 15.21 -10.49 -5.91
N ALA A 62 14.49 -9.40 -5.67
CA ALA A 62 14.12 -8.95 -4.33
C ALA A 62 12.69 -9.40 -4.01
N THR A 63 12.52 -10.15 -2.93
CA THR A 63 11.23 -10.59 -2.39
C THR A 63 11.01 -10.01 -1.00
N GLN A 64 9.78 -9.62 -0.71
CA GLN A 64 9.41 -9.08 0.60
C GLN A 64 8.03 -9.58 1.02
N VAL A 65 7.89 -9.92 2.30
CA VAL A 65 6.60 -10.31 2.89
C VAL A 65 6.25 -9.29 3.99
N TRP A 66 5.16 -8.57 3.77
CA TRP A 66 4.71 -7.47 4.62
C TRP A 66 3.49 -7.90 5.44
N TYR A 67 3.64 -7.96 6.76
CA TYR A 67 2.53 -8.13 7.69
C TYR A 67 2.12 -6.76 8.22
N HIS A 68 0.85 -6.40 8.05
CA HIS A 68 0.25 -5.16 8.57
C HIS A 68 -0.11 -5.31 10.07
N VAL A 69 0.92 -5.68 10.85
CA VAL A 69 0.94 -5.87 12.30
C VAL A 69 2.34 -5.51 12.79
N GLY A 70 2.44 -4.65 13.80
CA GLY A 70 3.69 -4.33 14.50
C GLY A 70 3.48 -4.13 16.00
N SER A 71 4.44 -3.47 16.65
CA SER A 71 4.43 -3.27 18.10
C SER A 71 3.28 -2.41 18.65
N ALA A 72 2.59 -1.62 17.81
CA ALA A 72 1.39 -0.88 18.22
C ALA A 72 0.12 -1.76 18.32
N ASN A 73 0.18 -3.00 17.82
CA ASN A 73 -0.89 -3.98 17.97
C ASN A 73 -0.78 -4.80 19.28
N GLU A 74 0.28 -4.60 20.06
CA GLU A 74 0.52 -5.29 21.33
C GLU A 74 -0.31 -4.69 22.47
N ASP A 75 -0.83 -5.55 23.36
CA ASP A 75 -1.41 -5.12 24.63
C ASP A 75 -0.33 -5.00 25.73
N ALA A 76 -0.72 -4.56 26.92
CA ALA A 76 0.21 -4.36 28.03
C ALA A 76 0.91 -5.65 28.51
N GLY A 77 0.36 -6.84 28.24
CA GLY A 77 0.92 -8.14 28.59
C GLY A 77 1.74 -8.81 27.48
N SER A 78 1.67 -8.28 26.24
CA SER A 78 2.29 -8.84 25.03
C SER A 78 3.37 -7.94 24.42
N ARG A 79 3.88 -6.96 25.19
CA ARG A 79 4.92 -6.04 24.71
C ARG A 79 6.20 -6.75 24.30
N GLY A 80 6.67 -6.44 23.08
CA GLY A 80 7.84 -7.06 22.46
C GLY A 80 7.57 -8.41 21.81
N LEU A 81 6.33 -8.92 21.78
CA LEU A 81 6.01 -10.16 21.08
C LEU A 81 6.17 -10.03 19.56
N ALA A 82 5.87 -8.90 18.94
CA ALA A 82 6.02 -8.71 17.49
C ALA A 82 7.49 -8.90 17.07
N HIS A 83 8.40 -8.20 17.75
CA HIS A 83 9.85 -8.34 17.54
C HIS A 83 10.35 -9.73 18.00
N LEU A 84 9.82 -10.33 19.06
CA LEU A 84 10.16 -11.72 19.42
C LEU A 84 9.78 -12.71 18.31
N PHE A 85 8.58 -12.58 17.73
CA PHE A 85 8.13 -13.41 16.62
C PHE A 85 8.96 -13.20 15.35
N GLU A 86 9.44 -11.99 15.09
CA GLU A 86 10.44 -11.71 14.04
C GLU A 86 11.67 -12.63 14.18
N HIS A 87 12.30 -12.66 15.36
CA HIS A 87 13.45 -13.55 15.63
C HIS A 87 13.10 -15.05 15.57
N LEU A 88 11.90 -15.43 16.00
CA LEU A 88 11.45 -16.83 15.98
C LEU A 88 11.10 -17.32 14.57
N MET A 89 10.74 -16.43 13.64
CA MET A 89 10.45 -16.78 12.24
C MET A 89 11.72 -17.11 11.43
N PHE A 90 12.91 -16.72 11.90
CA PHE A 90 14.20 -17.26 11.45
C PHE A 90 14.59 -18.59 12.13
N GLY A 91 13.65 -19.22 12.84
CA GLY A 91 13.83 -20.54 13.43
C GLY A 91 13.62 -21.69 12.44
N GLU A 92 13.49 -22.90 12.98
CA GLU A 92 13.14 -24.08 12.19
C GLU A 92 11.70 -24.01 11.66
N THR A 93 11.48 -24.65 10.52
CA THR A 93 10.15 -24.88 9.94
C THR A 93 9.85 -26.38 9.90
N LYS A 94 8.61 -26.77 9.56
CA LYS A 94 8.23 -28.19 9.42
C LYS A 94 9.04 -28.97 8.36
N THR A 95 9.78 -28.28 7.48
CA THR A 95 10.48 -28.87 6.32
C THR A 95 11.94 -28.43 6.18
N ARG A 96 12.44 -27.55 7.04
CA ARG A 96 13.82 -27.02 7.03
C ARG A 96 14.29 -26.73 8.45
N SER A 97 15.54 -27.06 8.76
CA SER A 97 16.21 -26.59 9.98
C SER A 97 16.34 -25.06 9.99
N LYS A 98 16.71 -24.50 11.13
CA LYS A 98 17.03 -23.08 11.25
C LYS A 98 18.21 -22.72 10.34
N GLU A 99 19.24 -23.55 10.36
CA GLU A 99 20.49 -23.35 9.62
C GLU A 99 20.24 -23.46 8.10
N ASP A 100 19.37 -24.38 7.65
CA ASP A 100 19.08 -24.65 6.23
C ASP A 100 18.70 -23.40 5.42
N TYR A 101 17.98 -22.44 6.02
CA TYR A 101 17.49 -21.26 5.31
C TYR A 101 18.59 -20.21 5.09
N SER A 102 19.36 -19.92 6.14
CA SER A 102 20.42 -18.92 6.09
C SER A 102 21.68 -19.46 5.41
N ASP A 103 22.06 -20.72 5.65
CA ASP A 103 23.15 -21.37 4.91
C ASP A 103 22.84 -21.48 3.41
N TYR A 104 21.56 -21.59 3.03
CA TYR A 104 21.17 -21.53 1.62
C TYR A 104 21.44 -20.15 1.01
N HIS A 105 20.95 -19.07 1.64
CA HIS A 105 21.18 -17.70 1.17
C HIS A 105 22.69 -17.38 1.09
N HIS A 106 23.44 -17.62 2.17
CA HIS A 106 24.88 -17.39 2.22
C HIS A 106 25.64 -18.16 1.12
N ARG A 107 25.30 -19.42 0.84
CA ARG A 107 25.93 -20.21 -0.24
C ARG A 107 25.60 -19.69 -1.63
N CYS A 108 24.46 -19.04 -1.79
CA CYS A 108 24.00 -18.40 -3.02
C CYS A 108 24.48 -16.94 -3.16
N GLY A 109 25.18 -16.40 -2.15
CA GLY A 109 25.57 -14.98 -2.11
C GLY A 109 24.38 -14.02 -1.94
N GLY A 110 23.23 -14.52 -1.48
CA GLY A 110 22.04 -13.73 -1.20
C GLY A 110 22.13 -12.98 0.13
N TYR A 111 21.08 -12.21 0.40
CA TYR A 111 20.89 -11.42 1.61
C TYR A 111 19.48 -11.60 2.15
N GLU A 112 19.36 -11.95 3.43
CA GLU A 112 18.10 -12.05 4.15
C GLU A 112 18.10 -11.16 5.40
N ASN A 113 16.95 -10.56 5.73
CA ASN A 113 16.78 -9.78 6.95
C ASN A 113 15.29 -9.62 7.29
N ALA A 114 14.98 -9.03 8.44
CA ALA A 114 13.64 -8.54 8.77
C ALA A 114 13.71 -7.26 9.60
N TYR A 115 12.54 -6.64 9.81
CA TYR A 115 12.36 -5.63 10.83
C TYR A 115 10.89 -5.54 11.28
N THR A 116 10.68 -5.21 12.55
CA THR A 116 9.38 -4.84 13.13
C THR A 116 9.34 -3.35 13.49
N SER A 117 8.27 -2.68 13.06
CA SER A 117 7.93 -1.28 13.35
C SER A 117 6.75 -1.20 14.33
N PHE A 118 6.03 -0.08 14.35
CA PHE A 118 4.76 0.08 15.07
C PHE A 118 3.59 -0.60 14.37
N ASP A 119 3.52 -0.49 13.05
CA ASP A 119 2.39 -0.86 12.19
C ASP A 119 2.67 -2.04 11.25
N GLU A 120 3.94 -2.41 11.09
CA GLU A 120 4.37 -3.47 10.19
C GLU A 120 5.47 -4.38 10.76
N THR A 121 5.53 -5.60 10.24
CA THR A 121 6.70 -6.49 10.32
C THR A 121 6.98 -6.99 8.91
N VAL A 122 8.20 -6.78 8.44
CA VAL A 122 8.60 -7.05 7.06
C VAL A 122 9.80 -7.99 7.04
N TYR A 123 9.69 -9.05 6.24
CA TYR A 123 10.79 -9.97 5.96
C TYR A 123 11.28 -9.72 4.53
N VAL A 124 12.59 -9.64 4.33
CA VAL A 124 13.22 -9.37 3.04
C VAL A 124 14.21 -10.47 2.67
N SER A 125 14.26 -10.80 1.37
CA SER A 125 15.22 -11.73 0.78
C SER A 125 15.61 -11.22 -0.62
N GLU A 126 16.90 -11.10 -0.86
CA GLU A 126 17.51 -10.75 -2.15
C GLU A 126 18.45 -11.87 -2.59
N ILE A 127 18.24 -12.41 -3.79
CA ILE A 127 19.00 -13.57 -4.28
C ILE A 127 19.12 -13.54 -5.82
N GLY A 128 20.07 -14.29 -6.38
CA GLY A 128 20.19 -14.47 -7.83
C GLY A 128 18.95 -15.14 -8.45
N PRO A 129 18.57 -14.81 -9.70
CA PRO A 129 17.35 -15.31 -10.35
C PRO A 129 17.30 -16.82 -10.61
N GLU A 130 18.39 -17.54 -10.39
CA GLU A 130 18.52 -18.99 -10.52
C GLU A 130 18.18 -19.80 -9.24
N HIS A 131 17.68 -19.13 -8.20
CA HIS A 131 17.46 -19.66 -6.85
C HIS A 131 16.02 -19.47 -6.33
#